data_AF-A0A2M8AB60-F1
#
_entry.id   AF-A0A2M8AB60-F1
#
_cell.length_a   1.000
_cell.length_b   1.000
_cell.length_c   1.000
_cell.angle_alpha   90.00
_cell.angle_beta   90.00
_cell.angle_gamma   90.00
#
_symmetry.space_group_name_H-M   'P 1'
#
loop_
_entity.id
_entity.type
_entity.pdbx_description
1 polymer ?
#
loop_
_entity_poly.entity_id
_entity_poly.type
_entity_poly.pdbx_seq_one_letter_code
_entity_poly.pdbx_strand_id
1 'polypeptide(L)'
;MNKYLSLTEASELIGKSKETLRRWDREGKLSAVREPMSNYRVYKREQVETLFANFLNVDVKDTITNYVEPNNQYSVLELFAGAGGLAIGMEKAGLKCVALNEIDKWACQTLRKNRPNWNVLEGDIKSYNYTEYYNKVDVVTGGFPCQAFSYAGKKLGLADARGTLF
;
A
#
# COMPACT_ATOMS: atom_id res chain seq x y z
N MET A 1 4.14 6.85 41.92
CA MET A 1 4.53 7.40 40.60
C MET A 1 5.66 8.41 40.80
N ASN A 2 6.70 8.38 39.96
CA ASN A 2 7.87 9.24 40.12
C ASN A 2 7.53 10.69 39.75
N LYS A 3 7.80 11.65 40.65
CA LYS A 3 7.46 13.08 40.49
C LYS A 3 8.26 13.78 39.39
N TYR A 4 9.39 13.19 39.01
CA TYR A 4 10.34 13.71 38.05
C TYR A 4 10.57 12.70 36.92
N LEU A 5 10.83 13.22 35.73
CA LEU A 5 11.14 12.47 34.52
C LEU A 5 12.56 12.79 34.07
N SER A 6 13.32 11.78 33.72
CA SER A 6 14.57 11.95 32.98
C SER A 6 14.31 12.55 31.59
N LEU A 7 15.37 13.01 30.93
CA LEU A 7 15.30 13.49 29.54
C LEU A 7 14.74 12.43 28.57
N THR A 8 15.02 11.15 28.82
CA THR A 8 14.52 10.04 27.98
C THR A 8 13.03 9.85 28.21
N GLU A 9 12.60 9.73 29.46
CA GLU A 9 11.18 9.53 29.78
C GLU A 9 10.32 10.73 29.33
N ALA A 10 10.83 11.95 29.47
CA ALA A 10 10.14 13.15 28.98
C ALA A 10 10.08 13.18 27.43
N SER A 11 11.14 12.72 26.75
CA SER A 11 11.19 12.67 25.28
C SER A 11 10.19 11.66 24.72
N GLU A 12 10.08 10.50 25.36
CA GLU A 12 9.11 9.45 25.03
C GLU A 12 7.67 9.91 25.30
N LEU A 13 7.42 10.55 26.45
CA LEU A 13 6.10 11.04 26.82
C LEU A 13 5.58 12.15 25.89
N ILE A 14 6.47 13.03 25.43
CA ILE A 14 6.12 14.18 24.56
C ILE A 14 6.13 13.79 23.07
N GLY A 15 6.76 12.66 22.70
CA GLY A 15 6.94 12.28 21.28
C GLY A 15 7.86 13.22 20.50
N LYS A 16 8.84 13.84 21.16
CA LYS A 16 9.83 14.76 20.56
C LYS A 16 11.25 14.36 20.91
N SER A 17 12.22 14.73 20.08
CA SER A 17 13.64 14.38 20.30
C SER A 17 14.21 15.02 21.58
N LYS A 18 15.20 14.35 22.18
CA LYS A 18 15.93 14.85 23.36
C LYS A 18 16.55 16.23 23.11
N GLU A 19 17.01 16.49 21.90
CA GLU A 19 17.56 17.77 21.44
C GLU A 19 16.50 18.88 21.46
N THR A 20 15.26 18.57 21.08
CA THR A 20 14.14 19.52 21.13
C THR A 20 13.85 19.92 22.57
N LEU A 21 13.83 18.96 23.49
CA LEU A 21 13.64 19.22 24.92
C LEU A 21 14.80 20.06 25.49
N ARG A 22 16.05 19.77 25.11
CA ARG A 22 17.22 20.58 25.50
C ARG A 22 17.15 22.01 24.97
N ARG A 23 16.60 22.22 23.77
CA ARG A 23 16.37 23.56 23.21
C ARG A 23 15.31 24.30 24.01
N TRP A 24 14.20 23.66 24.34
CA TRP A 24 13.15 24.29 25.15
C TRP A 24 13.59 24.63 26.57
N ASP A 25 14.46 23.82 27.16
CA ASP A 25 15.11 24.14 28.45
C ASP A 25 15.98 25.41 28.34
N ARG A 26 16.81 25.51 27.29
CA ARG A 26 17.61 26.73 27.03
C ARG A 26 16.74 27.97 26.76
N GLU A 27 15.60 27.78 26.08
CA GLU A 27 14.65 28.84 25.77
C GLU A 27 13.68 29.16 26.94
N GLY A 28 13.80 28.46 28.07
CA GLY A 28 12.95 28.65 29.25
C GLY A 28 11.51 28.12 29.11
N LYS A 29 11.19 27.44 28.01
CA LYS A 29 9.86 26.88 27.71
C LYS A 29 9.55 25.60 28.48
N LEU A 30 10.60 24.82 28.80
CA LEU A 30 10.50 23.61 29.62
C LEU A 30 11.64 23.60 30.64
N SER A 31 11.37 24.06 31.85
CA SER A 31 12.42 24.27 32.86
C SER A 31 12.87 22.95 33.46
N ALA A 32 14.15 22.59 33.27
CA ALA A 32 14.70 21.43 33.94
C ALA A 32 15.19 21.75 35.35
N VAL A 33 15.05 20.77 36.25
CA VAL A 33 15.65 20.77 37.58
C VAL A 33 16.86 19.83 37.55
N ARG A 34 17.87 20.12 38.38
CA ARG A 34 19.01 19.24 38.58
C ARG A 34 18.78 18.35 39.78
N GLU A 35 18.95 17.05 39.60
CA GLU A 35 18.90 16.12 40.72
C GLU A 35 20.08 16.39 41.68
N PRO A 36 19.86 16.50 43.00
CA PRO A 36 20.92 16.89 43.94
C PRO A 36 22.14 15.97 43.98
N MET A 37 21.95 14.66 43.76
CA MET A 37 23.02 13.66 43.94
C MET A 37 23.83 13.42 42.66
N SER A 38 23.17 13.34 41.51
CA SER A 38 23.81 13.01 40.24
C SER A 38 24.01 14.22 39.33
N ASN A 39 23.40 15.37 39.67
CA ASN A 39 23.31 16.55 38.83
C ASN A 39 22.66 16.28 37.45
N TYR A 40 21.98 15.14 37.30
CA TYR A 40 21.25 14.84 36.08
C TYR A 40 20.09 15.79 35.90
N ARG A 41 19.80 16.07 34.63
CA ARG A 41 18.69 16.91 34.23
C ARG A 41 17.39 16.10 34.29
N VAL A 42 16.45 16.60 35.07
CA VAL A 42 15.11 16.01 35.22
C VAL A 42 14.03 17.09 35.03
N TYR A 43 12.84 16.66 34.65
CA TYR A 43 11.69 17.53 34.39
C TYR A 43 10.55 17.15 35.34
N LYS A 44 9.81 18.15 35.85
CA LYS A 44 8.62 17.87 36.64
C LYS A 44 7.55 17.26 35.75
N ARG A 45 7.01 16.11 36.15
CA ARG A 45 5.97 15.39 35.39
C ARG A 45 4.77 16.29 35.08
N GLU A 46 4.26 17.00 36.08
CA GLU A 46 3.12 17.92 35.96
C GLU A 46 3.36 19.02 34.92
N GLN A 47 4.58 19.57 34.85
CA GLN A 47 4.94 20.59 33.87
C GLN A 47 4.97 20.02 32.45
N VAL A 48 5.49 18.80 32.29
CA VAL A 48 5.50 18.09 31.00
C VAL A 48 4.07 17.79 30.56
N GLU A 49 3.21 17.28 31.45
CA GLU A 49 1.82 16.96 31.14
C GLU A 49 1.00 18.22 30.83
N THR A 50 1.21 19.33 31.56
CA THR A 50 0.50 20.60 31.34
C THR A 50 0.90 21.29 30.04
N LEU A 51 2.20 21.33 29.73
CA LEU A 51 2.71 21.98 28.51
C LEU A 51 2.14 21.34 27.23
N PHE A 52 1.76 20.06 27.32
CA PHE A 52 1.22 19.28 26.21
C PHE A 52 -0.26 18.89 26.39
N ALA A 53 -0.97 19.35 27.43
CA ALA A 53 -2.38 19.00 27.64
C ALA A 53 -3.28 19.32 26.43
N ASN A 54 -2.96 20.40 25.70
CA ASN A 54 -3.66 20.79 24.47
C ASN A 54 -3.24 19.97 23.22
N PHE A 55 -2.08 19.31 23.23
CA PHE A 55 -1.61 18.44 22.14
C PHE A 55 -1.92 16.96 22.40
N LEU A 56 -1.91 16.52 23.65
CA LEU A 56 -2.22 15.15 24.09
C LEU A 56 -3.69 14.79 23.85
N ASN A 57 -4.59 15.78 23.84
CA ASN A 57 -5.99 15.61 23.45
C ASN A 57 -6.22 15.58 21.92
N VAL A 58 -5.14 15.60 21.11
CA VAL A 58 -5.20 15.46 19.65
C VAL A 58 -4.30 14.31 19.19
N ASP A 59 -4.26 13.23 19.96
CA ASP A 59 -4.10 11.90 19.37
C ASP A 59 -5.51 11.33 19.09
N VAL A 60 -6.31 12.08 18.30
CA VAL A 60 -7.20 11.38 17.39
C VAL A 60 -6.25 10.73 16.40
N LYS A 61 -5.78 9.53 16.74
CA LYS A 61 -5.44 8.55 15.72
C LYS A 61 -6.75 8.36 14.95
N ASP A 62 -6.98 9.22 13.97
CA ASP A 62 -7.75 8.82 12.82
C ASP A 62 -6.96 7.63 12.31
N THR A 63 -7.38 6.45 12.73
CA THR A 63 -7.13 5.24 11.98
C THR A 63 -7.82 5.47 10.66
N ILE A 64 -7.19 6.23 9.76
CA ILE A 64 -7.53 6.26 8.36
C ILE A 64 -7.18 4.86 7.90
N THR A 65 -8.14 3.97 8.07
CA THR A 65 -8.02 2.64 7.53
C THR A 65 -8.07 2.84 6.02
N ASN A 66 -7.09 2.34 5.27
CA ASN A 66 -7.22 2.25 3.80
C ASN A 66 -8.26 1.18 3.39
N TYR A 67 -9.04 0.69 4.35
CA TYR A 67 -10.13 -0.23 4.14
C TYR A 67 -11.33 0.55 3.63
N VAL A 68 -11.84 0.13 2.48
CA VAL A 68 -13.03 0.66 1.84
C VAL A 68 -13.98 -0.51 1.67
N GLU A 69 -15.22 -0.36 2.11
CA GLU A 69 -16.27 -1.33 1.78
C GLU A 69 -16.73 -1.07 0.34
N PRO A 70 -16.71 -2.10 -0.54
CA PRO A 70 -17.15 -1.91 -1.91
C PRO A 70 -18.67 -1.78 -1.95
N ASN A 71 -19.17 -0.77 -2.67
CA ASN A 71 -20.62 -0.58 -2.87
C ASN A 71 -21.29 -1.76 -3.58
N ASN A 72 -20.55 -2.48 -4.43
CA ASN A 72 -21.01 -3.62 -5.23
C ASN A 72 -19.91 -4.68 -5.33
N GLN A 73 -20.27 -5.88 -5.78
CA GLN A 73 -19.25 -6.82 -6.26
C GLN A 73 -18.80 -6.42 -7.66
N TYR A 74 -17.49 -6.26 -7.84
CA TYR A 74 -16.90 -5.92 -9.12
C TYR A 74 -16.26 -7.14 -9.78
N SER A 75 -16.43 -7.23 -11.09
CA SER A 75 -16.01 -8.33 -11.93
C SER A 75 -14.94 -7.90 -12.93
N VAL A 76 -13.97 -8.80 -13.17
CA VAL A 76 -12.77 -8.51 -13.97
C VAL A 76 -12.62 -9.52 -15.09
N LEU A 77 -12.46 -9.03 -16.32
CA LEU A 77 -11.94 -9.80 -17.45
C LEU A 77 -10.46 -9.45 -17.64
N GLU A 78 -9.58 -10.43 -17.49
CA GLU A 78 -8.13 -10.23 -17.65
C GLU A 78 -7.64 -10.80 -18.98
N LEU A 79 -6.97 -9.97 -19.77
CA LEU A 79 -6.42 -10.30 -21.08
C LEU A 79 -4.90 -10.32 -21.00
N PHE A 80 -4.24 -11.25 -21.69
CA PHE A 80 -2.79 -11.43 -21.57
C PHE A 80 -2.37 -11.63 -20.09
N ALA A 81 -3.07 -12.55 -19.41
CA ALA A 81 -2.99 -12.71 -17.95
C ALA A 81 -1.61 -13.14 -17.43
N GLY A 82 -0.76 -13.69 -18.30
CA GLY A 82 0.50 -14.32 -17.92
C GLY A 82 0.29 -15.33 -16.80
N ALA A 83 1.19 -15.33 -15.82
CA ALA A 83 1.08 -16.20 -14.65
C ALA A 83 0.07 -15.69 -13.59
N GLY A 84 -0.70 -14.63 -13.86
CA GLY A 84 -1.78 -14.12 -13.00
C GLY A 84 -1.37 -13.08 -11.96
N GLY A 85 -0.25 -12.38 -12.15
CA GLY A 85 0.22 -11.38 -11.18
C GLY A 85 -0.79 -10.26 -10.93
N LEU A 86 -1.37 -9.71 -12.01
CA LEU A 86 -2.38 -8.65 -11.92
C LEU A 86 -3.73 -9.20 -11.41
N ALA A 87 -4.16 -10.35 -11.92
CA ALA A 87 -5.35 -11.05 -11.43
C ALA A 87 -5.32 -11.31 -9.91
N ILE A 88 -4.18 -11.71 -9.35
CA ILE A 88 -4.01 -11.87 -7.89
C ILE A 88 -4.15 -10.53 -7.17
N GLY A 89 -3.64 -9.45 -7.74
CA GLY A 89 -3.81 -8.10 -7.19
C GLY A 89 -5.28 -7.69 -7.15
N MET A 90 -6.01 -7.94 -8.22
CA MET A 90 -7.45 -7.66 -8.33
C MET A 90 -8.26 -8.51 -7.33
N GLU A 91 -7.96 -9.81 -7.22
CA GLU A 91 -8.56 -10.70 -6.22
C GLU A 91 -8.32 -10.20 -4.79
N LYS A 92 -7.09 -9.79 -4.47
CA LYS A 92 -6.74 -9.24 -3.16
C LYS A 92 -7.40 -7.90 -2.86
N ALA A 93 -7.71 -7.12 -3.89
CA ALA A 93 -8.48 -5.89 -3.78
C ALA A 93 -10.00 -6.15 -3.63
N GLY A 94 -10.44 -7.42 -3.63
CA GLY A 94 -11.84 -7.81 -3.47
C GLY A 94 -12.63 -7.91 -4.78
N LEU A 95 -11.98 -7.80 -5.93
CA LEU A 95 -12.61 -7.97 -7.23
C LEU A 95 -12.60 -9.44 -7.67
N LYS A 96 -13.58 -9.84 -8.47
CA LYS A 96 -13.74 -11.22 -8.93
C LYS A 96 -13.32 -11.37 -10.39
N CYS A 97 -12.24 -12.08 -10.64
CA CYS A 97 -11.84 -12.45 -12.01
C CYS A 97 -12.82 -13.49 -12.58
N VAL A 98 -13.59 -13.10 -13.60
CA VAL A 98 -14.59 -13.96 -14.25
C VAL A 98 -14.01 -14.78 -15.40
N ALA A 99 -12.97 -14.26 -16.06
CA ALA A 99 -12.22 -14.98 -17.08
C ALA A 99 -10.82 -14.37 -17.24
N LEU A 100 -9.86 -15.22 -17.60
CA LEU A 100 -8.48 -14.86 -17.86
C LEU A 100 -8.04 -15.46 -19.20
N ASN A 101 -7.74 -14.63 -20.19
CA ASN A 101 -7.17 -15.09 -21.46
C ASN A 101 -5.64 -15.05 -21.43
N GLU A 102 -5.03 -16.15 -21.84
CA GLU A 102 -3.58 -16.27 -21.94
C GLU A 102 -3.21 -17.27 -23.05
N ILE A 103 -2.17 -16.96 -23.82
CA ILE A 103 -1.73 -17.77 -24.96
C ILE A 103 -0.65 -18.79 -24.57
N ASP A 104 0.17 -18.48 -23.55
CA ASP A 104 1.22 -19.37 -23.07
C ASP A 104 0.65 -20.51 -22.22
N LYS A 105 0.88 -21.74 -22.67
CA LYS A 105 0.41 -22.96 -22.02
C LYS A 105 0.93 -23.11 -20.59
N TRP A 106 2.15 -22.72 -20.30
CA TRP A 106 2.75 -22.88 -18.96
C TRP A 106 2.19 -21.86 -17.98
N ALA A 107 1.95 -20.64 -18.45
CA ALA A 107 1.22 -19.62 -17.73
C ALA A 107 -0.21 -20.08 -17.41
N CYS A 108 -0.94 -20.63 -18.39
CA CYS A 108 -2.26 -21.22 -18.20
C CYS A 108 -2.26 -22.36 -17.16
N GLN A 109 -1.28 -23.25 -17.20
CA GLN A 109 -1.12 -24.30 -16.18
C GLN A 109 -0.85 -23.72 -14.79
N THR A 110 -0.04 -22.66 -14.70
CA THR A 110 0.24 -21.96 -13.45
C THR A 110 -1.03 -21.35 -12.87
N LEU A 111 -1.85 -20.69 -13.70
CA LEU A 111 -3.14 -20.14 -13.30
C LEU A 111 -4.07 -21.23 -12.73
N ARG A 112 -4.31 -22.30 -13.50
CA ARG A 112 -5.21 -23.39 -13.08
C ARG A 112 -4.70 -24.11 -11.83
N LYS A 113 -3.39 -24.28 -11.67
CA LYS A 113 -2.79 -24.90 -10.48
C LYS A 113 -2.99 -24.06 -9.23
N ASN A 114 -2.78 -22.75 -9.31
CA ASN A 114 -2.84 -21.86 -8.14
C ASN A 114 -4.27 -21.39 -7.83
N ARG A 115 -5.15 -21.36 -8.84
CA ARG A 115 -6.56 -20.98 -8.73
C ARG A 115 -7.43 -21.91 -9.60
N PRO A 116 -7.75 -23.13 -9.11
CA PRO A 116 -8.53 -24.12 -9.87
C PRO A 116 -9.93 -23.64 -10.27
N ASN A 117 -10.48 -22.66 -9.55
CA ASN A 117 -11.81 -22.11 -9.80
C ASN A 117 -11.82 -20.97 -10.83
N TRP A 118 -10.65 -20.53 -11.32
CA TRP A 118 -10.58 -19.50 -12.34
C TRP A 118 -10.89 -20.07 -13.72
N ASN A 119 -11.66 -19.32 -14.50
CA ASN A 119 -11.93 -19.64 -15.89
C ASN A 119 -10.76 -19.16 -16.78
N VAL A 120 -9.89 -20.09 -17.17
CA VAL A 120 -8.71 -19.81 -18.00
C VAL A 120 -9.00 -20.11 -19.46
N LEU A 121 -9.11 -19.05 -20.26
CA LEU A 121 -9.28 -19.06 -21.72
C LEU A 121 -7.90 -19.21 -22.39
N GLU A 122 -7.43 -20.45 -22.52
CA GLU A 122 -6.11 -20.76 -23.09
C GLU A 122 -6.11 -20.69 -24.62
N GLY A 123 -5.51 -19.63 -25.17
CA GLY A 123 -5.33 -19.45 -26.60
C GLY A 123 -5.17 -17.98 -27.00
N ASP A 124 -5.02 -17.76 -28.32
CA ASP A 124 -4.95 -16.41 -28.88
C ASP A 124 -6.25 -15.65 -28.58
N ILE A 125 -6.11 -14.44 -28.03
CA ILE A 125 -7.20 -13.50 -27.74
C ILE A 125 -8.16 -13.32 -28.93
N LYS A 126 -7.65 -13.35 -30.17
CA LYS A 126 -8.47 -13.20 -31.39
C LYS A 126 -9.37 -14.39 -31.67
N SER A 127 -9.07 -15.55 -31.08
CA SER A 127 -9.85 -16.78 -31.25
C SER A 127 -11.06 -16.87 -30.33
N TYR A 128 -11.21 -15.94 -29.37
CA TYR A 128 -12.29 -15.94 -28.40
C TYR A 128 -13.35 -14.89 -28.71
N ASN A 129 -14.61 -15.27 -28.51
CA ASN A 129 -15.74 -14.34 -28.55
C ASN A 129 -16.08 -13.87 -27.14
N TYR A 130 -15.87 -12.59 -26.87
CA TYR A 130 -16.13 -11.97 -25.56
C TYR A 130 -17.53 -11.39 -25.41
N THR A 131 -18.43 -11.61 -26.37
CA THR A 131 -19.81 -11.08 -26.32
C THR A 131 -20.55 -11.50 -25.05
N GLU A 132 -20.24 -12.68 -24.49
CA GLU A 132 -20.84 -13.14 -23.24
C GLU A 132 -20.51 -12.27 -22.02
N TYR A 133 -19.40 -11.52 -22.06
CA TYR A 133 -18.93 -10.60 -21.00
C TYR A 133 -19.40 -9.15 -21.23
N TYR A 134 -19.98 -8.84 -22.39
CA TYR A 134 -20.43 -7.49 -22.73
C TYR A 134 -21.48 -6.99 -21.74
N ASN A 135 -21.27 -5.81 -21.15
CA ASN A 135 -22.08 -5.25 -20.05
C ASN A 135 -22.22 -6.15 -18.81
N LYS A 136 -21.32 -7.14 -18.63
CA LYS A 136 -21.28 -8.02 -17.46
C LYS A 136 -19.96 -7.96 -16.68
N VAL A 137 -19.01 -7.17 -17.16
CA VAL A 137 -17.73 -6.94 -16.49
C VAL A 137 -17.55 -5.47 -16.17
N ASP A 138 -17.02 -5.19 -14.99
CA ASP A 138 -16.81 -3.82 -14.51
C ASP A 138 -15.43 -3.30 -14.88
N VAL A 139 -14.45 -4.20 -14.97
CA VAL A 139 -13.06 -3.89 -15.27
C VAL A 139 -12.52 -4.85 -16.33
N VAL A 140 -11.84 -4.29 -17.33
CA VAL A 140 -10.99 -5.05 -18.26
C VAL A 140 -9.54 -4.70 -17.95
N THR A 141 -8.73 -5.72 -17.67
CA THR A 141 -7.30 -5.58 -17.40
C THR A 141 -6.52 -6.28 -18.50
N GLY A 142 -5.29 -5.84 -18.77
CA GLY A 142 -4.40 -6.64 -19.58
C GLY A 142 -2.98 -6.13 -19.72
N GLY A 143 -2.03 -7.08 -19.70
CA GLY A 143 -0.61 -6.83 -19.84
C GLY A 143 -0.13 -7.13 -21.25
N PHE A 144 -0.54 -6.33 -22.24
CA PHE A 144 -0.13 -6.55 -23.63
C PHE A 144 1.41 -6.51 -23.77
N PRO A 145 2.00 -7.27 -24.71
CA PRO A 145 3.45 -7.41 -24.83
C PRO A 145 4.15 -6.08 -25.13
N CYS A 146 4.98 -5.62 -24.19
CA CYS A 146 5.77 -4.39 -24.29
C CYS A 146 7.00 -4.50 -25.24
N GLN A 147 7.23 -5.66 -25.87
CA GLN A 147 8.42 -5.95 -26.69
C GLN A 147 8.61 -4.99 -27.89
N ALA A 148 7.51 -4.43 -28.40
CA ALA A 148 7.53 -3.45 -29.47
C ALA A 148 7.96 -2.04 -29.01
N PHE A 149 7.75 -1.71 -27.74
CA PHE A 149 7.90 -0.36 -27.17
C PHE A 149 9.05 -0.22 -26.16
N SER A 150 9.53 -1.33 -25.60
CA SER A 150 10.61 -1.35 -24.61
C SER A 150 11.97 -0.98 -25.21
N TYR A 151 12.79 -0.26 -24.43
CA TYR A 151 14.16 0.09 -24.78
C TYR A 151 15.06 -1.15 -24.97
N ALA A 152 14.74 -2.26 -24.28
CA ALA A 152 15.42 -3.54 -24.40
C ALA A 152 14.90 -4.40 -25.57
N GLY A 153 13.88 -3.94 -26.31
CA GLY A 153 13.34 -4.59 -27.51
C GLY A 153 13.87 -3.98 -28.81
N LYS A 154 13.36 -4.46 -29.95
CA LYS A 154 13.78 -3.96 -31.28
C LYS A 154 13.24 -2.55 -31.62
N LYS A 155 12.45 -1.93 -30.72
CA LYS A 155 11.78 -0.62 -30.92
C LYS A 155 11.04 -0.50 -32.26
N LEU A 156 10.44 -1.60 -32.70
CA LEU A 156 9.69 -1.62 -33.96
C LEU A 156 8.31 -0.94 -33.84
N GLY A 157 7.87 -0.61 -32.61
CA GLY A 157 6.63 0.11 -32.37
C GLY A 157 5.44 -0.58 -33.04
N LEU A 158 4.63 0.19 -33.77
CA LEU A 158 3.45 -0.30 -34.49
C LEU A 158 3.79 -1.23 -35.68
N ALA A 159 5.05 -1.30 -36.11
CA ALA A 159 5.46 -2.22 -37.18
C ALA A 159 5.65 -3.67 -36.71
N ASP A 160 5.60 -3.91 -35.40
CA ASP A 160 5.54 -5.25 -34.81
C ASP A 160 4.08 -5.64 -34.58
N ALA A 161 3.65 -6.81 -35.06
CA ALA A 161 2.28 -7.30 -34.88
C ALA A 161 1.87 -7.41 -33.39
N ARG A 162 2.84 -7.51 -32.48
CA ARG A 162 2.61 -7.48 -31.02
C ARG A 162 2.33 -6.07 -30.50
N GLY A 163 2.82 -5.05 -31.21
CA GLY A 163 2.60 -3.64 -30.91
C GLY A 163 1.22 -3.13 -31.31
N THR A 164 0.40 -3.92 -32.01
CA THR A 164 -0.98 -3.59 -32.40
C THR A 164 -2.03 -4.37 -31.59
N LEU A 165 -1.63 -4.97 -30.46
CA LEU A 165 -2.51 -5.76 -29.59
C LEU A 165 -3.19 -4.90 -28.50
N PHE A 166 -2.93 -3.59 -28.45
CA PHE A 166 -3.63 -2.63 -27.59
C PHE A 166 -4.93 -2.13 -28.25
#